data_AF-A0ABD2X5W4-F1
#
_entry.id   AF-A0ABD2X5W4-F1
#
_cell.length_a   1.000
_cell.length_b   1.000
_cell.length_c   1.000
_cell.angle_alpha   90.00
_cell.angle_beta   90.00
_cell.angle_gamma   90.00
#
_symmetry.space_group_name_H-M   'P 1'
#
loop_
_entity.id
_entity.type
_entity.pdbx_description
1 polymer ?
#
loop_
_entity_poly.entity_id
_entity_poly.type
_entity_poly.pdbx_seq_one_letter_code
_entity_poly.pdbx_strand_id
1 'polypeptide(L)'
;MIMDKVLLFFLVFSLDSARATENHYAYAVVESCRGCQLNRLPDIKSFIFEDLPKYEGVEFKHVQGVPPELVLYNNEEKEMERFQLAQLSRKECNDLLISKGFKKSVPAVKDEI
;
A
#
# COMPACT_ATOMS: atom_id res chain seq x y z
N MET A 1 -8.49 51.47 -32.75
CA MET A 1 -7.66 50.34 -33.20
C MET A 1 -6.72 49.87 -32.08
N ILE A 2 -7.25 49.63 -30.87
CA ILE A 2 -6.50 49.15 -29.68
C ILE A 2 -7.14 47.86 -29.10
N MET A 3 -8.30 47.46 -29.63
CA MET A 3 -9.09 46.34 -29.10
C MET A 3 -8.68 44.96 -29.65
N ASP A 4 -7.75 44.91 -30.61
CA ASP A 4 -7.30 43.65 -31.25
C ASP A 4 -6.05 43.01 -30.61
N LYS A 5 -5.42 43.67 -29.62
CA LYS A 5 -4.23 43.13 -28.94
C LYS A 5 -4.51 42.49 -27.59
N VAL A 6 -5.74 42.60 -27.09
CA VAL A 6 -6.17 41.97 -25.82
C VAL A 6 -6.51 40.49 -26.01
N LEU A 7 -6.85 40.08 -27.23
CA LEU A 7 -7.37 38.73 -27.49
C LEU A 7 -6.31 37.66 -27.76
N LEU A 8 -5.05 38.04 -27.97
CA LEU A 8 -3.96 37.10 -28.27
C LEU A 8 -3.10 36.74 -27.06
N PHE A 9 -3.40 37.30 -25.88
CA PHE A 9 -2.65 37.02 -24.65
C PHE A 9 -3.28 35.93 -23.78
N PHE A 10 -4.43 35.36 -24.18
CA PHE A 10 -5.20 34.41 -23.37
C PHE A 10 -5.13 32.93 -23.81
N LEU A 11 -4.22 32.57 -24.71
CA LEU A 11 -4.07 31.18 -25.17
C LEU A 11 -2.65 30.64 -25.00
N VAL A 12 -1.99 31.01 -23.90
CA VAL A 12 -1.01 30.12 -23.26
C VAL A 12 -1.83 29.20 -22.35
N PHE A 13 -2.66 28.36 -22.99
CA PHE A 13 -3.33 27.26 -22.31
C PHE A 13 -2.20 26.28 -21.98
N SER A 14 -1.59 26.45 -20.82
CA SER A 14 -0.71 25.46 -20.23
C SER A 14 -1.56 24.22 -20.00
N LEU A 15 -1.62 23.37 -21.03
CA LEU A 15 -2.15 22.02 -20.92
C LEU A 15 -1.08 21.20 -20.20
N ASP A 16 -0.91 21.49 -18.91
CA ASP A 16 -0.17 20.63 -18.01
C ASP A 16 -1.00 19.37 -17.86
N SER A 17 -0.76 18.41 -18.76
CA SER A 17 -1.32 17.08 -18.63
C SER A 17 -0.65 16.48 -17.40
N ALA A 18 -1.24 16.70 -16.23
CA ALA A 18 -0.94 15.97 -15.03
C ALA A 18 -1.20 14.49 -15.34
N ARG A 19 -0.15 13.78 -15.80
CA ARG A 19 -0.17 12.33 -15.88
C ARG A 19 -0.26 11.88 -14.43
N ALA A 20 -1.47 11.52 -14.00
CA ALA A 20 -1.65 10.80 -12.75
C ALA A 20 -0.82 9.53 -12.86
N THR A 21 0.35 9.53 -12.22
CA THR A 21 1.10 8.30 -12.01
C THR A 21 0.29 7.52 -10.99
N GLU A 22 -0.59 6.66 -11.48
CA GLU A 22 -1.15 5.55 -10.70
C GLU A 22 0.07 4.77 -10.17
N ASN A 23 0.48 5.03 -8.93
CA ASN A 23 1.60 4.34 -8.29
C ASN A 23 1.18 2.90 -8.05
N HIS A 24 1.42 2.05 -9.04
CA HIS A 24 1.14 0.63 -8.95
C HIS A 24 2.25 -0.05 -8.15
N TYR A 25 1.94 -0.52 -6.95
CA TYR A 25 2.85 -1.34 -6.18
C TYR A 25 2.87 -2.76 -6.74
N ALA A 26 4.06 -3.31 -6.92
CA ALA A 26 4.25 -4.66 -7.42
C ALA A 26 4.08 -5.70 -6.31
N TYR A 27 4.61 -5.40 -5.12
CA TYR A 27 4.51 -6.25 -3.95
C TYR A 27 4.66 -5.41 -2.66
N ALA A 28 4.31 -6.01 -1.54
CA ALA A 28 4.48 -5.43 -0.22
C ALA A 28 5.13 -6.40 0.76
N VAL A 29 5.86 -5.85 1.73
CA VAL A 29 6.49 -6.62 2.80
C VAL A 29 6.12 -6.00 4.13
N VAL A 30 5.59 -6.80 5.05
CA VAL A 30 5.50 -6.41 6.46
C VAL A 30 6.78 -6.83 7.16
N GLU A 31 7.53 -5.86 7.67
CA GLU A 31 8.77 -6.09 8.42
C GLU A 31 8.49 -5.95 9.92
N SER A 32 8.85 -6.96 10.73
CA SER A 32 8.76 -6.84 12.19
C SER A 32 9.61 -7.84 12.96
N CYS A 33 9.94 -7.49 14.20
CA CYS A 33 10.46 -8.44 15.17
C CYS A 33 9.35 -9.40 15.64
N ARG A 34 9.42 -10.69 15.23
CA ARG A 34 8.39 -11.72 15.50
C ARG A 34 8.00 -11.86 16.97
N GLY A 35 8.94 -11.63 17.88
CA GLY A 35 8.74 -11.81 19.32
C GLY A 35 8.31 -10.53 20.04
N CYS A 36 9.29 -9.80 20.56
CA CYS A 36 9.14 -8.79 21.62
C CYS A 36 8.03 -7.76 21.39
N GLN A 37 7.86 -7.26 20.17
CA GLN A 37 6.86 -6.25 19.86
C GLN A 37 5.50 -6.85 19.53
N LEU A 38 5.43 -7.88 18.69
CA LEU A 38 4.14 -8.47 18.28
C LEU A 38 3.36 -9.09 19.45
N ASN A 39 4.05 -9.60 20.47
CA ASN A 39 3.37 -10.12 21.66
C ASN A 39 2.61 -9.03 22.46
N ARG A 40 2.93 -7.75 22.27
CA ARG A 40 2.23 -6.62 22.88
C ARG A 40 1.20 -5.97 21.94
N LEU A 41 1.11 -6.45 20.71
CA LEU A 41 0.27 -5.91 19.64
C LEU A 41 -0.59 -7.04 19.04
N PRO A 42 -1.62 -7.51 19.77
CA PRO A 42 -2.40 -8.69 19.39
C PRO A 42 -3.11 -8.52 18.04
N ASP A 43 -3.61 -7.31 17.76
CA ASP A 43 -4.23 -6.97 16.47
C ASP A 43 -3.27 -7.13 15.30
N ILE A 44 -2.06 -6.58 15.45
CA ILE A 44 -1.02 -6.65 14.42
C ILE A 44 -0.50 -8.07 14.25
N LYS A 45 -0.34 -8.80 15.36
CA LYS A 45 0.04 -10.20 15.34
C LYS A 45 -0.99 -11.04 14.58
N SER A 46 -2.28 -10.83 14.86
CA SER A 46 -3.37 -11.56 14.18
C SER A 46 -3.44 -11.18 12.70
N PHE A 47 -3.29 -9.89 12.37
CA PHE A 47 -3.19 -9.44 10.98
C PHE A 47 -2.04 -10.15 10.24
N ILE A 48 -0.83 -10.15 10.78
CA ILE A 48 0.36 -10.73 10.14
C ILE A 48 0.21 -12.25 9.94
N PHE A 49 -0.27 -12.99 10.93
CA PHE A 49 -0.26 -14.46 10.88
C PHE A 49 -1.55 -15.09 10.36
N GLU A 50 -2.68 -14.37 10.38
CA GLU A 50 -3.97 -14.91 9.94
C GLU A 50 -4.50 -14.26 8.67
N ASP A 51 -4.26 -12.96 8.45
CA ASP A 51 -4.84 -12.23 7.31
C ASP A 51 -3.84 -12.02 6.19
N LEU A 52 -2.60 -11.63 6.50
CA LEU A 52 -1.55 -11.40 5.52
C LEU A 52 -1.35 -12.57 4.54
N PRO A 53 -1.35 -13.86 4.98
CA PRO A 53 -1.21 -14.99 4.07
C PRO A 53 -2.35 -15.14 3.06
N LYS A 54 -3.46 -14.41 3.26
CA LYS A 54 -4.59 -14.39 2.34
C LYS A 54 -4.43 -13.33 1.25
N TYR A 55 -3.39 -12.51 1.26
CA TYR A 55 -3.15 -11.48 0.24
C TYR A 55 -2.14 -11.98 -0.80
N GLU A 56 -2.41 -11.70 -2.08
CA GLU A 56 -1.46 -11.95 -3.15
C GLU A 56 -0.39 -10.85 -3.19
N GLY A 57 0.87 -11.24 -3.38
CA GLY A 57 1.98 -10.28 -3.48
C GLY A 57 2.33 -9.56 -2.18
N VAL A 58 1.94 -10.10 -1.02
CA VAL A 58 2.27 -9.54 0.29
C VAL A 58 2.94 -10.59 1.16
N GLU A 59 4.11 -10.26 1.71
CA GLU A 59 4.89 -11.20 2.53
C GLU A 59 5.20 -10.63 3.91
N PHE A 60 5.50 -11.52 4.86
CA PHE A 60 6.02 -11.15 6.17
C PHE A 60 7.49 -11.48 6.29
N LYS A 61 8.30 -10.48 6.61
CA LYS A 61 9.74 -10.60 6.83
C LYS A 61 10.09 -10.32 8.29
N HIS A 62 10.78 -11.27 8.90
CA HIS A 62 11.30 -11.07 10.23
C HIS A 62 12.55 -10.19 10.20
N VAL A 63 12.52 -9.06 10.92
CA VAL A 63 13.68 -8.19 11.10
C VAL A 63 13.85 -7.90 12.60
N GLN A 64 15.04 -8.17 13.15
CA GLN A 64 15.29 -8.00 14.58
C GLN A 64 15.25 -6.53 14.99
N GLY A 65 14.56 -6.22 16.08
CA GLY A 65 14.49 -4.86 16.65
C GLY A 65 13.62 -3.85 15.89
N VAL A 66 13.05 -4.24 14.75
CA VAL A 66 12.26 -3.33 13.89
C VAL A 66 10.78 -3.35 14.27
N PRO A 67 10.15 -2.18 14.51
CA PRO A 67 8.70 -2.06 14.71
C PRO A 67 7.92 -2.65 13.53
N PRO A 68 6.67 -3.09 13.73
CA PRO A 68 5.86 -3.58 12.62
C PRO A 68 5.57 -2.46 11.62
N GLU A 69 6.08 -2.61 10.41
CA GLU A 69 5.94 -1.66 9.31
C GLU A 69 5.52 -2.37 8.03
N LEU A 70 4.65 -1.74 7.24
CA LEU A 70 4.31 -2.16 5.88
C LEU A 70 5.16 -1.37 4.90
N VAL A 71 5.89 -2.05 4.05
CA VAL A 71 6.77 -1.48 3.03
C VAL A 71 6.24 -1.85 1.65
N LEU A 72 6.04 -0.85 0.81
CA LEU A 72 5.48 -1.01 -0.54
C LEU A 72 6.58 -0.81 -1.58
N TYR A 73 6.66 -1.72 -2.56
CA TYR A 73 7.69 -1.72 -3.58
C TYR A 73 7.11 -1.61 -4.99
N ASN A 74 7.87 -1.01 -5.90
CA ASN A 74 7.56 -1.03 -7.34
C ASN A 74 8.15 -2.28 -8.03
N ASN A 75 7.99 -2.40 -9.35
CA ASN A 75 8.51 -3.51 -10.15
C ASN A 75 10.05 -3.57 -10.22
N GLU A 76 10.76 -2.52 -9.80
CA GLU A 76 12.22 -2.42 -9.77
C GLU A 76 12.78 -2.72 -8.37
N GLU A 77 11.96 -3.31 -7.48
CA GLU A 77 12.27 -3.57 -6.07
C GLU A 77 12.63 -2.31 -5.27
N LYS A 78 12.23 -1.14 -5.76
CA LYS A 78 12.45 0.14 -5.07
C LYS A 78 11.34 0.39 -4.06
N GLU A 79 11.73 0.68 -2.82
CA GLU A 79 10.80 1.13 -1.77
C GLU A 79 10.15 2.44 -2.20
N MET A 80 8.82 2.44 -2.25
CA MET A 80 8.00 3.59 -2.60
C MET A 80 7.44 4.25 -1.35
N GLU A 81 6.88 3.46 -0.43
CA GLU A 81 6.22 3.96 0.79
C GLU A 81 6.41 3.00 1.97
N ARG A 82 6.37 3.55 3.17
CA ARG A 82 6.49 2.81 4.45
C ARG A 82 5.48 3.33 5.46
N PHE A 83 4.75 2.42 6.09
CA PHE A 83 3.69 2.72 7.06
C PHE A 83 3.95 2.04 8.39
N GLN A 84 3.86 2.79 9.49
CA GLN A 84 3.89 2.21 10.83
C GLN A 84 2.56 1.53 11.15
N LEU A 85 2.60 0.24 11.51
CA LEU A 85 1.40 -0.53 11.79
C LEU A 85 1.03 -0.52 13.28
N ALA A 86 1.97 -0.22 14.18
CA ALA A 86 1.77 -0.37 15.63
C ALA A 86 0.61 0.46 16.22
N GLN A 87 0.12 1.49 15.51
CA GLN A 87 -1.00 2.34 15.92
C GLN A 87 -2.33 1.96 15.26
N LEU A 88 -2.33 0.96 14.38
CA LEU A 88 -3.51 0.53 13.63
C LEU A 88 -4.14 -0.69 14.29
N SER A 89 -5.46 -0.79 14.16
CA SER A 89 -6.20 -2.02 14.43
C SER A 89 -6.01 -3.04 13.30
N ARG A 90 -6.37 -4.29 13.58
CA ARG A 90 -6.37 -5.37 12.57
C ARG A 90 -7.18 -4.99 11.32
N LYS A 91 -8.33 -4.32 11.52
CA LYS A 91 -9.20 -3.87 10.44
C LYS A 91 -8.52 -2.78 9.60
N GLU A 92 -7.92 -1.79 10.24
CA GLU A 92 -7.22 -0.70 9.55
C GLU A 92 -6.01 -1.21 8.74
N CYS A 93 -5.29 -2.24 9.23
CA CYS A 93 -4.24 -2.88 8.43
C CYS A 93 -4.77 -3.57 7.16
N ASN A 94 -5.91 -4.26 7.26
CA ASN A 94 -6.55 -4.88 6.09
C ASN A 94 -7.06 -3.83 5.11
N ASP A 95 -7.70 -2.76 5.61
CA ASP A 95 -8.20 -1.65 4.82
C ASP A 95 -7.06 -0.92 4.12
N LEU A 96 -5.91 -0.74 4.79
CA LEU A 96 -4.70 -0.17 4.21
C LEU A 96 -4.24 -0.98 2.99
N LEU A 97 -4.05 -2.30 3.11
CA LEU A 97 -3.66 -3.14 1.97
C LEU A 97 -4.66 -3.06 0.82
N ILE A 98 -5.96 -3.08 1.11
CA ILE A 98 -7.01 -2.98 0.08
C ILE A 98 -6.94 -1.62 -0.63
N SER A 99 -6.80 -0.52 0.13
CA SER A 99 -6.66 0.83 -0.43
C SER A 99 -5.40 0.99 -1.29
N LYS A 100 -4.37 0.19 -1.04
CA LYS A 100 -3.13 0.12 -1.83
C LYS A 100 -3.21 -0.83 -3.02
N GLY A 101 -4.36 -1.48 -3.23
CA GLY A 101 -4.64 -2.31 -4.41
C GLY A 101 -4.33 -3.80 -4.24
N PHE A 102 -3.95 -4.24 -3.04
CA PHE A 102 -3.70 -5.66 -2.78
C PHE A 102 -5.01 -6.42 -2.59
N LYS A 103 -5.13 -7.56 -3.28
CA LYS A 103 -6.33 -8.40 -3.26
C LYS A 103 -6.13 -9.60 -2.35
N LYS A 104 -7.21 -9.99 -1.67
CA LYS A 104 -7.24 -11.27 -0.97
C LYS A 104 -7.44 -12.39 -1.99
N SER A 105 -6.60 -13.41 -1.95
CA SER A 105 -6.87 -14.68 -2.61
C SER A 105 -8.13 -15.27 -1.98
N VAL A 106 -9.22 -15.36 -2.74
CA VAL A 106 -10.41 -16.10 -2.28
C VAL A 106 -10.00 -17.57 -2.22
N PRO A 107 -10.11 -18.27 -1.08
CA PRO A 107 -9.91 -19.71 -1.08
C PRO A 107 -10.94 -20.31 -2.05
N ALA A 108 -10.46 -21.05 -3.05
CA ALA A 108 -11.33 -21.78 -3.96
C ALA A 108 -12.31 -22.60 -3.13
N VAL A 109 -13.60 -22.24 -3.18
CA VAL A 109 -14.67 -23.03 -2.58
C VAL A 109 -14.61 -24.36 -3.29
N LYS A 110 -14.10 -25.39 -2.61
CA LYS A 110 -14.27 -26.77 -3.05
C LYS A 110 -15.72 -27.11 -2.72
N ASP A 111 -16.61 -26.86 -3.67
CA ASP A 111 -17.94 -27.44 -3.64
C ASP A 111 -17.75 -28.97 -3.74
N GLU A 112 -17.86 -29.64 -2.60
CA GLU A 112 -17.98 -31.10 -2.56
C GLU A 112 -19.35 -31.47 -3.16
N ILE A 113 -19.32 -32.19 -4.28
CA ILE A 113 -20.46 -32.87 -4.90
C ILE A 113 -20.63 -34.24 -4.26
#